data_AF-A0A9X2K811-F1
#
_entry.id   AF-A0A9X2K811-F1
#
_cell.length_a   1.000
_cell.length_b   1.000
_cell.length_c   1.000
_cell.angle_alpha   90.00
_cell.angle_beta   90.00
_cell.angle_gamma   90.00
#
_symmetry.space_group_name_H-M   'P 1'
#
loop_
_entity.id
_entity.type
_entity.pdbx_description
1 polymer ?
#
loop_
_entity_poly.entity_id
_entity_poly.type
_entity_poly.pdbx_seq_one_letter_code
_entity_poly.pdbx_strand_id
1 'polypeptide(L)'
;MIPTPNDLQPCPHGCDALVLITITEHGRRMPVEPTPDETGNQAVYKTGTGTWRSRSLDGATARPPDPWEHRYRPHIATCTHRAVQQAIPGLPAGRPRTRRRAPARRYPIWKAP
;
A
#
# COMPACT_ATOMS: atom_id res chain seq x y z
N MET A 1 1.91 9.59 -14.58
CA MET A 1 0.66 9.28 -15.28
C MET A 1 -0.49 9.47 -14.31
N ILE A 2 -1.46 10.29 -14.69
CA ILE A 2 -2.69 10.51 -13.92
C ILE A 2 -3.77 9.60 -14.54
N PRO A 3 -4.55 8.83 -13.76
CA PRO A 3 -5.61 8.00 -14.29
C PRO A 3 -6.70 8.84 -14.94
N THR A 4 -7.29 8.31 -16.01
CA THR A 4 -8.44 8.92 -16.67
C THR A 4 -9.75 8.45 -16.02
N PRO A 5 -10.89 9.12 -16.26
CA PRO A 5 -12.18 8.67 -15.73
C PRO A 5 -12.53 7.21 -16.10
N ASN A 6 -12.09 6.73 -17.27
CA ASN A 6 -12.31 5.36 -17.72
C ASN A 6 -11.46 4.32 -16.96
N ASP A 7 -10.39 4.76 -16.29
CA ASP A 7 -9.57 3.90 -15.44
C ASP A 7 -10.16 3.73 -14.03
N LEU A 8 -11.13 4.57 -13.66
CA LEU A 8 -11.72 4.59 -12.32
C LEU A 8 -12.93 3.67 -12.22
N GLN A 9 -13.12 3.07 -11.04
CA GLN A 9 -14.23 2.18 -10.74
C GLN A 9 -14.87 2.57 -9.41
N PRO A 10 -16.17 2.28 -9.20
CA PRO A 10 -16.79 2.44 -7.89
C PRO A 10 -16.06 1.61 -6.83
N CYS A 11 -15.97 2.15 -5.63
CA CYS A 11 -15.33 1.46 -4.51
C CYS A 11 -15.98 0.08 -4.28
N PRO A 12 -15.19 -1.02 -4.21
CA PRO A 12 -15.72 -2.36 -4.01
C PRO A 12 -16.34 -2.58 -2.61
N HIS A 13 -16.12 -1.65 -1.68
CA HIS A 13 -16.73 -1.66 -0.35
C HIS A 13 -18.06 -0.90 -0.28
N GLY A 14 -18.50 -0.26 -1.38
CA GLY A 14 -19.80 0.40 -1.44
C GLY A 14 -19.86 1.79 -0.83
N CYS A 15 -18.75 2.52 -0.75
CA CYS A 15 -18.74 3.93 -0.32
C CYS A 15 -18.94 4.93 -1.46
N ASP A 16 -19.33 4.45 -2.65
CA ASP A 16 -19.60 5.21 -3.88
C ASP A 16 -18.48 6.10 -4.44
N ALA A 17 -17.33 6.19 -3.74
CA ALA A 17 -16.15 6.88 -4.23
C ALA A 17 -15.58 6.18 -5.48
N LEU A 18 -15.16 6.98 -6.47
CA LEU A 18 -14.40 6.50 -7.61
C LEU A 18 -12.95 6.28 -7.23
N VAL A 19 -12.46 5.06 -7.41
CA VAL A 19 -11.13 4.61 -7.01
C VAL A 19 -10.40 4.01 -8.20
N LEU A 20 -9.07 4.05 -8.15
CA LEU A 20 -8.24 3.33 -9.11
C LEU A 20 -7.98 1.92 -8.57
N ILE A 21 -8.35 0.89 -9.33
CA ILE A 21 -8.06 -0.50 -8.97
C ILE A 21 -6.71 -0.90 -9.56
N THR A 22 -5.75 -1.16 -8.67
CA THR A 22 -4.38 -1.57 -9.03
C THR A 22 -4.14 -3.04 -8.70
N ILE A 23 -3.16 -3.66 -9.36
CA ILE A 23 -2.67 -5.00 -9.03
C ILE A 23 -1.33 -4.88 -8.29
N THR A 24 -1.31 -5.38 -7.06
CA THR A 24 -0.10 -5.43 -6.23
C THR A 24 0.97 -6.35 -6.84
N GLU A 25 2.22 -6.21 -6.40
CA GLU A 25 3.30 -7.13 -6.78
C GLU A 25 2.96 -8.60 -6.51
N HIS A 26 2.11 -8.88 -5.52
CA HIS A 26 1.61 -10.22 -5.17
C HIS A 26 0.30 -10.62 -5.89
N GLY A 27 -0.11 -9.89 -6.93
CA GLY A 27 -1.28 -10.24 -7.76
C GLY A 27 -2.65 -9.92 -7.14
N ARG A 28 -2.69 -9.33 -5.93
CA ARG A 28 -3.94 -8.91 -5.30
C ARG A 28 -4.41 -7.57 -5.85
N ARG A 29 -5.73 -7.40 -5.98
CA ARG A 29 -6.34 -6.11 -6.30
C ARG A 29 -6.31 -5.19 -5.08
N MET A 30 -5.94 -3.94 -5.28
CA MET A 30 -5.90 -2.93 -4.23
C MET A 30 -6.50 -1.61 -4.75
N PRO A 31 -7.60 -1.15 -4.14
CA PRO A 31 -8.14 0.18 -4.41
C PRO A 31 -7.21 1.27 -3.85
N VAL A 32 -6.88 2.25 -4.68
CA VAL A 32 -6.16 3.47 -4.29
C VAL A 32 -6.98 4.69 -4.67
N GLU A 33 -6.68 5.82 -4.03
CA GLU A 33 -7.31 7.10 -4.37
C GLU A 33 -7.07 7.45 -5.85
N PRO A 34 -8.00 8.16 -6.51
CA PRO A 34 -7.88 8.51 -7.93
C PRO A 34 -6.78 9.54 -8.20
N THR A 35 -6.47 10.38 -7.21
CA THR A 35 -5.49 11.47 -7.35
C THR A 35 -4.15 11.06 -6.74
N PRO A 36 -3.02 11.28 -7.45
CA PRO A 36 -1.69 11.11 -6.87
C PRO A 36 -1.51 11.97 -5.61
N ASP A 37 -0.77 11.46 -4.64
CA ASP A 37 -0.48 12.12 -3.38
C ASP A 37 0.94 11.76 -2.92
N GLU A 38 1.79 12.78 -2.73
CA GLU A 38 3.20 12.61 -2.36
C GLU A 38 3.41 11.95 -0.98
N THR A 39 2.39 12.02 -0.12
CA THR A 39 2.37 11.35 1.19
C THR A 39 1.84 9.91 1.10
N GLY A 40 1.38 9.49 -0.07
CA GLY A 40 0.94 8.13 -0.34
C GLY A 40 2.06 7.11 -0.24
N ASN A 41 1.73 5.90 0.23
CA ASN A 41 2.69 4.82 0.42
C ASN A 41 2.67 3.74 -0.67
N GLN A 42 1.93 3.97 -1.76
CA GLN A 42 1.90 3.09 -2.92
C GLN A 42 2.53 3.79 -4.11
N ALA A 43 3.58 3.21 -4.68
CA ALA A 43 4.06 3.60 -6.00
C ALA A 43 3.21 2.88 -7.05
N VAL A 44 2.51 3.65 -7.87
CA VAL A 44 1.58 3.16 -8.88
C VAL A 44 2.06 3.58 -10.27
N TYR A 45 1.92 2.68 -11.22
CA TYR A 45 2.26 2.91 -12.62
C TYR A 45 1.34 2.11 -13.53
N LYS A 46 1.22 2.54 -14.78
CA LYS A 46 0.52 1.82 -15.84
C LYS A 46 1.55 1.03 -16.65
N THR A 47 1.30 -0.26 -16.81
CA THR A 47 2.11 -1.14 -17.65
C THR A 47 1.84 -0.88 -19.13
N GLY A 48 2.72 -1.36 -20.02
CA GLY A 48 2.52 -1.26 -21.47
C GLY A 48 1.24 -1.95 -21.98
N THR A 49 0.72 -2.94 -21.26
CA THR A 49 -0.57 -3.60 -21.55
C THR A 49 -1.78 -2.85 -21.00
N GLY A 50 -1.58 -1.66 -20.43
CA GLY A 50 -2.65 -0.83 -19.86
C GLY A 50 -3.07 -1.23 -18.45
N THR A 51 -2.48 -2.26 -17.84
CA THR A 51 -2.79 -2.68 -16.47
C THR A 51 -2.14 -1.76 -15.46
N TRP A 52 -2.90 -1.30 -14.47
CA TRP A 52 -2.37 -0.54 -13.34
C TRP A 52 -1.75 -1.46 -12.30
N ARG A 53 -0.49 -1.20 -11.93
CA ARG A 53 0.22 -1.95 -10.89
C ARG A 53 0.65 -1.03 -9.77
N SER A 54 0.75 -1.61 -8.57
CA SER A 54 1.16 -0.91 -7.36
C SER A 54 2.20 -1.71 -6.60
N ARG A 55 3.15 -1.02 -5.97
CA ARG A 55 4.08 -1.60 -5.00
C ARG A 55 4.16 -0.74 -3.74
N SER A 56 4.39 -1.40 -2.61
CA SER A 56 4.49 -0.69 -1.32
C SER A 56 5.84 0.00 -1.19
N LEU A 57 5.82 1.23 -0.69
CA LEU A 57 7.00 2.02 -0.37
C LEU A 57 7.45 1.89 1.10
N ASP A 58 6.70 1.18 1.94
CA ASP A 58 6.95 1.05 3.39
C ASP A 58 7.59 -0.30 3.78
N GLY A 59 7.79 -1.21 2.82
CA GLY A 59 8.35 -2.53 3.05
C GLY A 59 9.84 -2.52 3.42
N ALA A 60 10.33 -3.59 4.07
CA ALA A 60 11.74 -3.72 4.44
C ALA A 60 12.70 -3.67 3.23
N THR A 61 12.21 -4.08 2.06
CA THR A 61 12.93 -4.05 0.77
C THR A 61 12.42 -2.93 -0.14
N ALA A 62 11.73 -1.93 0.41
CA ALA A 62 11.18 -0.85 -0.39
C ALA A 62 12.30 -0.01 -0.99
N ARG A 63 12.23 0.16 -2.32
CA ARG A 63 13.07 1.11 -3.06
C ARG A 63 12.32 2.43 -3.27
N PRO A 64 13.04 3.56 -3.44
CA PRO A 64 12.43 4.81 -3.86
C PRO A 64 11.58 4.65 -5.12
N PRO A 65 10.55 5.48 -5.33
CA PRO A 65 9.79 5.50 -6.58
C PRO A 65 10.70 5.73 -7.78
N ASP A 66 10.47 4.99 -8.85
CA ASP A 66 11.09 5.26 -10.15
C ASP A 66 10.43 6.49 -10.80
N PRO A 67 11.09 7.20 -11.75
CA PRO A 67 10.56 8.46 -12.31
C PRO A 67 9.19 8.36 -13.00
N TRP A 68 8.79 7.17 -13.44
CA TRP A 68 7.50 6.90 -14.08
C TRP A 68 6.40 6.45 -13.11
N GLU A 69 6.75 6.25 -11.84
CA GLU A 69 5.82 5.88 -10.79
C GLU A 69 5.34 7.11 -10.04
N HIS A 70 4.07 7.10 -9.64
CA HIS A 70 3.49 8.16 -8.82
C HIS A 70 3.02 7.59 -7.49
N ARG A 71 3.08 8.40 -6.45
CA ARG A 71 2.62 8.00 -5.12
C ARG A 71 1.11 8.15 -5.01
N TYR A 72 0.48 7.18 -4.38
CA TYR A 72 -0.96 7.16 -4.11
C TYR A 72 -1.23 6.67 -2.70
N ARG A 73 -2.35 7.14 -2.14
CA ARG A 73 -2.88 6.66 -0.87
C ARG A 73 -3.79 5.43 -1.10
N PRO A 74 -3.65 4.36 -0.32
CA PRO A 74 -4.62 3.27 -0.30
C PRO A 74 -6.01 3.78 0.10
N HIS A 75 -7.03 3.45 -0.67
CA HIS A 75 -8.39 3.94 -0.41
C HIS A 75 -8.96 3.41 0.91
N ILE A 76 -8.48 2.27 1.40
CA ILE A 76 -8.90 1.73 2.70
C ILE A 76 -8.64 2.72 3.87
N ALA A 77 -7.73 3.69 3.71
CA ALA A 77 -7.46 4.70 4.74
C ALA A 77 -8.57 5.77 4.83
N THR A 78 -9.31 6.00 3.75
CA THR A 78 -10.30 7.07 3.57
C THR A 78 -11.72 6.52 3.38
N CYS A 79 -11.86 5.22 3.12
CA CYS A 79 -13.14 4.56 2.88
C CYS A 79 -14.06 4.60 4.11
N THR A 80 -15.26 5.16 3.93
CA THR A 80 -16.29 5.26 4.98
C THR A 80 -17.03 3.95 5.26
N HIS A 81 -17.03 3.01 4.31
CA HIS A 81 -17.65 1.68 4.44
C HIS A 81 -16.63 0.56 4.71
N ARG A 82 -15.43 0.92 5.19
CA ARG A 82 -14.41 -0.07 5.53
C ARG A 82 -14.97 -1.05 6.57
N ALA A 83 -14.86 -2.34 6.27
CA ALA A 83 -15.14 -3.39 7.25
C ALA A 83 -14.24 -3.17 8.49
N VAL A 84 -14.85 -2.74 9.59
CA VAL A 84 -14.17 -2.58 10.87
C VAL A 84 -13.94 -3.98 11.42
N GLN A 85 -12.68 -4.30 11.74
CA GLN A 85 -12.39 -5.53 12.47
C GLN A 85 -13.12 -5.47 13.80
N GLN A 86 -14.17 -6.29 13.95
CA GLN A 86 -14.93 -6.37 15.19
C GLN A 86 -14.00 -6.83 16.31
N ALA A 87 -14.18 -6.24 17.50
CA ALA A 87 -13.49 -6.71 18.69
C ALA A 87 -13.93 -8.16 18.93
N ILE A 88 -12.95 -9.06 19.07
CA ILE A 88 -13.23 -10.44 19.42
C ILE A 88 -13.58 -10.45 20.92
N PRO A 89 -14.78 -10.90 21.34
CA PRO A 89 -15.17 -10.92 22.74
C PRO A 89 -14.15 -11.68 23.59
N GLY A 90 -13.74 -11.09 24.72
CA GLY A 90 -12.77 -11.69 25.64
C GLY A 90 -11.29 -11.48 25.28
N LEU A 91 -10.97 -10.90 24.12
CA LEU A 91 -9.62 -10.42 23.84
C LEU A 91 -9.50 -8.93 24.20
N PRO A 92 -8.44 -8.51 24.92
CA PRO A 92 -8.18 -7.09 25.12
C PRO A 92 -7.95 -6.41 23.76
N ALA A 93 -8.37 -5.16 23.63
CA ALA A 93 -8.06 -4.34 22.46
C ALA A 93 -6.56 -4.45 22.14
N GLY A 94 -6.24 -4.78 20.89
CA GLY A 94 -4.88 -5.15 20.49
C GLY A 94 -3.87 -4.11 20.97
N ARG A 95 -2.89 -4.54 21.78
CA ARG A 95 -1.80 -3.65 22.21
C ARG A 95 -1.13 -3.04 20.97
N PRO A 96 -0.89 -1.72 20.92
CA PRO A 96 -0.10 -1.14 19.84
C PRO A 96 1.24 -1.88 19.80
N ARG A 97 1.57 -2.49 18.65
CA ARG A 97 2.87 -3.12 18.44
C ARG A 97 3.90 -2.02 18.56
N THR A 98 4.58 -1.93 19.70
CA THR A 98 5.84 -1.19 19.77
C THR A 98 6.76 -1.87 18.76
N ARG A 99 7.13 -1.15 17.69
CA ARG A 99 8.19 -1.61 16.79
C ARG A 99 9.45 -1.70 17.64
N ARG A 100 9.72 -2.85 18.26
CA ARG A 100 11.04 -3.12 18.81
C ARG A 100 11.97 -3.09 17.60
N ARG A 101 12.71 -1.99 17.44
CA ARG A 101 13.84 -1.91 16.53
C ARG A 101 14.72 -3.12 16.88
N ALA A 102 14.75 -4.13 16.02
CA ALA A 102 15.64 -5.26 16.24
C ALA A 102 17.05 -4.68 16.43
N PRO A 103 17.77 -5.00 17.52
CA PRO A 103 19.15 -4.56 17.63
C PRO A 103 19.88 -5.10 16.41
N ALA A 104 20.59 -4.22 15.70
CA ALA A 104 21.44 -4.63 14.60
C ALA A 104 22.31 -5.79 15.08
N ARG A 105 22.13 -6.98 14.50
CA ARG A 105 23.05 -8.10 14.73
C ARG A 105 24.42 -7.63 14.26
N ARG A 106 25.27 -7.18 15.17
CA ARG A 106 26.71 -7.10 14.98
C ARG A 106 27.18 -8.54 14.80
N TYR A 107 27.28 -8.99 13.55
CA TYR A 107 28.05 -10.20 13.27
C TYR A 107 29.53 -9.87 13.56
N PRO A 108 30.26 -10.71 14.32
CA PRO A 108 31.71 -10.57 14.39
C PRO A 108 32.26 -10.87 13.00
N ILE A 109 32.93 -9.89 12.40
CA ILE A 109 33.81 -10.11 11.25
C ILE A 109 34.97 -10.97 11.74
N TRP A 110 34.88 -12.27 11.51
CA TRP A 110 36.00 -13.18 11.72
C TRP A 110 37.15 -12.71 10.84
N LYS A 111 38.27 -12.34 11.48
CA LYS A 111 39.57 -12.22 10.82
C LYS A 111 39.94 -13.61 10.30
N ALA A 112 40.12 -13.72 9.00
CA ALA A 112 40.83 -14.81 8.34
C ALA A 112 42.23 -14.28 7.93
N PRO A 113 43.20 -15.18 7.72
CA PRO A 113 44.55 -15.17 8.33
C PRO A 113 45.48 -14.02 7.93
#